data_AF-A0A2M7QNE1-F1
#
_entry.id   AF-A0A2M7QNE1-F1
#
_cell.length_a   1.000
_cell.length_b   1.000
_cell.length_c   1.000
_cell.angle_alpha   90.00
_cell.angle_beta   90.00
_cell.angle_gamma   90.00
#
_symmetry.space_group_name_H-M   'P 1'
#
loop_
_entity.id
_entity.type
_entity.pdbx_description
1 polymer ?
#
loop_
_entity_poly.entity_id
_entity_poly.type
_entity_poly.pdbx_seq_one_letter_code
_entity_poly.pdbx_strand_id
1 'polypeptide(L)'
;MAERPGGRGPTLYEVAGWLQGAVGVPFRAAGWLSRRDKPEIDRNDWRLARLGIALGAILGLLALTLLTRTLLIAFGLIDGVDRWSELRNSLLVIGVIVGAPFVVWRTMIADRQTAINQQTHYTDLYTKAVEMLGADKVEKRDGKERSVPNIEVRLGA
;
A
#
# COMPACT_ATOMS: atom_id res chain seq x y z
N MET A 1 -56.40 -6.64 -0.60
CA MET A 1 -55.51 -7.47 0.24
C MET A 1 -54.38 -7.94 -0.65
N ALA A 2 -53.17 -7.42 -0.48
CA ALA A 2 -52.00 -7.79 -1.28
C ALA A 2 -50.85 -8.13 -0.32
N GLU A 3 -50.38 -9.37 -0.41
CA GLU A 3 -49.37 -9.98 0.45
C GLU A 3 -47.98 -9.37 0.20
N ARG A 4 -47.24 -9.09 1.27
CA ARG A 4 -45.84 -8.66 1.19
C ARG A 4 -44.94 -9.88 1.06
N PRO A 5 -44.04 -9.97 0.05
CA PRO A 5 -43.07 -11.05 0.00
C PRO A 5 -42.00 -10.84 1.08
N GLY A 6 -41.90 -11.83 1.98
CA GLY A 6 -40.93 -11.84 3.08
C GLY A 6 -39.49 -11.82 2.56
N GLY A 7 -38.72 -10.83 3.01
CA GLY A 7 -37.28 -10.74 2.74
C GLY A 7 -36.54 -11.87 3.44
N ARG A 8 -36.03 -12.83 2.65
CA ARG A 8 -35.14 -13.89 3.12
C ARG A 8 -33.80 -13.24 3.51
N GLY A 9 -33.44 -13.31 4.80
CA GLY A 9 -32.13 -12.86 5.29
C GLY A 9 -30.98 -13.63 4.64
N PRO A 10 -29.76 -13.06 4.62
CA PRO A 10 -28.61 -13.66 3.97
C PRO A 10 -28.32 -15.04 4.57
N THR A 11 -28.10 -15.99 3.68
CA THR A 11 -27.88 -17.39 4.05
C THR A 11 -26.44 -17.62 4.53
N LEU A 12 -26.21 -18.68 5.29
CA LEU A 12 -24.89 -18.99 5.86
C LEU A 12 -23.80 -19.16 4.78
N TYR A 13 -24.16 -19.54 3.55
CA TYR A 13 -23.20 -19.63 2.43
C TYR A 13 -22.83 -18.27 1.85
N GLU A 14 -23.75 -17.30 1.83
CA GLU A 14 -23.43 -15.91 1.45
C GLU A 14 -22.50 -15.29 2.48
N VAL A 15 -22.81 -15.39 3.78
CA VAL A 15 -21.94 -14.86 4.84
C VAL A 15 -20.56 -15.53 4.83
N ALA A 16 -20.48 -16.83 4.52
CA ALA A 16 -19.20 -17.53 4.34
C ALA A 16 -18.38 -17.00 3.16
N GLY A 17 -19.02 -16.57 2.06
CA GLY A 17 -18.35 -15.92 0.93
C GLY A 17 -17.71 -14.57 1.30
N TRP A 18 -18.35 -13.79 2.17
CA TRP A 18 -17.80 -12.52 2.69
C TRP A 18 -16.60 -12.75 3.60
N LEU A 19 -16.61 -13.84 4.37
CA LEU A 19 -15.47 -14.24 5.21
C LEU A 19 -14.31 -14.82 4.38
N GLN A 20 -14.57 -15.55 3.28
CA GLN A 20 -13.51 -16.01 2.38
C GLN A 20 -12.87 -14.86 1.60
N GLY A 21 -13.61 -13.80 1.25
CA GLY A 21 -13.04 -12.57 0.70
C GLY A 21 -12.17 -11.79 1.70
N ALA A 22 -12.51 -11.86 3.00
CA ALA A 22 -11.77 -11.21 4.08
C ALA A 22 -10.54 -12.02 4.59
N VAL A 23 -10.57 -13.35 4.44
CA VAL A 23 -9.49 -14.28 4.82
C VAL A 23 -8.78 -14.85 3.59
N GLY A 24 -8.89 -14.17 2.44
CA GLY A 24 -7.96 -14.32 1.34
C GLY A 24 -6.61 -13.80 1.78
N VAL A 25 -5.86 -14.61 2.54
CA VAL A 25 -4.49 -14.31 2.96
C VAL A 25 -3.72 -13.99 1.68
N PRO A 26 -3.28 -12.75 1.45
CA PRO A 26 -2.49 -12.44 0.28
C PRO A 26 -1.07 -12.93 0.59
N PHE A 27 -0.84 -14.24 0.53
CA PHE A 27 0.50 -14.82 0.46
C PHE A 27 1.23 -14.49 -0.86
N ARG A 28 0.79 -13.46 -1.60
CA ARG A 28 1.65 -12.67 -2.52
C ARG A 28 2.54 -11.66 -1.77
N ALA A 29 2.53 -11.75 -0.45
CA ALA A 29 3.37 -11.05 0.47
C ALA A 29 4.89 -11.20 0.24
N ALA A 30 5.34 -12.32 -0.32
CA ALA A 30 6.77 -12.50 -0.59
C ALA A 30 7.28 -11.70 -1.81
N GLY A 31 6.40 -11.08 -2.61
CA GLY A 31 6.79 -10.31 -3.80
C GLY A 31 7.24 -8.87 -3.51
N TRP A 32 6.82 -8.28 -2.38
CA TRP A 32 7.12 -6.88 -2.05
C TRP A 32 8.56 -6.67 -1.55
N LEU A 33 9.24 -7.75 -1.13
CA LEU A 33 10.67 -7.72 -0.79
C LEU A 33 11.55 -7.70 -2.04
N SER A 34 10.97 -7.81 -3.25
CA SER A 34 11.71 -7.50 -4.47
C SER A 34 11.73 -5.98 -4.69
N ARG A 35 12.68 -5.32 -4.01
CA ARG A 35 13.28 -4.11 -4.57
C ARG A 35 13.80 -4.54 -5.95
N ARG A 36 13.14 -4.10 -7.03
CA ARG A 36 13.63 -4.30 -8.41
C ARG A 36 14.58 -3.20 -8.86
N ASP A 37 15.00 -2.34 -7.95
CA ASP A 37 16.39 -1.89 -7.98
C ASP A 37 17.16 -3.09 -7.47
N LYS A 38 17.70 -3.89 -8.38
CA LYS A 38 18.65 -4.94 -7.99
C LYS A 38 19.89 -4.19 -7.49
N PRO A 39 20.23 -4.11 -6.19
CA PRO A 39 21.64 -4.22 -5.90
C PRO A 39 22.04 -5.54 -6.53
N GLU A 40 23.13 -5.56 -7.27
CA GLU A 40 23.69 -6.80 -7.76
C GLU A 40 24.05 -7.64 -6.52
N ILE A 41 23.07 -8.41 -6.02
CA ILE A 41 23.22 -9.36 -4.95
C ILE A 41 24.02 -10.47 -5.57
N ASP A 42 25.34 -10.32 -5.47
CA ASP A 42 26.30 -11.34 -5.82
C ASP A 42 25.88 -12.64 -5.13
N ARG A 43 26.18 -13.76 -5.78
CA ARG A 43 25.89 -15.13 -5.33
C ARG A 43 26.39 -15.41 -3.89
N ASN A 44 27.23 -14.55 -3.31
CA ASN A 44 27.79 -14.62 -1.97
C ASN A 44 27.03 -13.81 -0.86
N ASP A 45 25.93 -13.12 -1.16
CA ASP A 45 25.22 -12.24 -0.20
C ASP A 45 24.28 -12.95 0.80
N TRP A 46 24.41 -14.28 0.96
CA TRP A 46 23.67 -15.05 1.97
C TRP A 46 23.84 -14.50 3.39
N ARG A 47 24.91 -13.75 3.65
CA ARG A 47 25.22 -13.11 4.94
C ARG A 47 24.17 -12.05 5.28
N LEU A 48 23.73 -11.23 4.33
CA LEU A 48 22.73 -10.17 4.54
C LEU A 48 21.34 -10.75 4.82
N ALA A 49 20.99 -11.84 4.13
CA ALA A 49 19.75 -12.57 4.38
C ALA A 49 19.74 -13.21 5.79
N ARG A 50 20.84 -13.83 6.22
CA ARG A 50 20.96 -14.39 7.58
C ARG A 50 20.93 -13.32 8.65
N LEU A 51 21.51 -12.14 8.41
CA LEU A 51 21.41 -10.99 9.32
C LEU A 51 19.96 -10.49 9.45
N GLY A 52 19.22 -10.42 8.35
CA GLY A 52 17.79 -10.06 8.38
C GLY A 52 16.95 -11.06 9.19
N ILE A 53 17.18 -12.36 9.00
CA ILE A 53 16.49 -13.42 9.76
C ILE A 53 16.90 -13.40 11.23
N ALA A 54 18.19 -13.23 11.54
CA ALA A 54 18.70 -13.16 12.90
C ALA A 54 18.15 -11.93 13.64
N LEU A 55 18.13 -10.76 12.99
CA LEU A 55 17.57 -9.54 13.56
C LEU A 55 16.06 -9.67 13.80
N GLY A 56 15.33 -10.26 12.85
CA GLY A 56 13.91 -10.57 13.01
C GLY A 56 13.65 -11.54 14.17
N ALA A 57 14.49 -12.57 14.32
CA ALA A 57 14.41 -13.52 15.43
C ALA A 57 14.69 -12.83 16.77
N ILE A 58 15.73 -11.98 16.85
CA ILE A 58 16.08 -11.22 18.06
C ILE A 58 14.94 -10.27 18.45
N LEU A 59 14.38 -9.53 17.49
CA LEU A 59 13.24 -8.64 17.73
C LEU A 59 11.99 -9.41 18.16
N GLY A 60 11.74 -10.58 17.55
CA GLY A 60 10.63 -11.45 17.93
C GLY A 60 10.79 -12.01 19.35
N LEU A 61 12.00 -12.43 19.73
CA LEU A 61 12.32 -12.93 21.07
C LEU A 61 12.20 -11.81 22.11
N LEU A 62 12.66 -10.61 21.78
CA LEU A 62 12.52 -9.41 22.61
C LEU A 62 11.04 -9.03 22.79
N ALA A 63 10.25 -9.03 21.71
CA ALA A 63 8.81 -8.79 21.79
C ALA A 63 8.09 -9.85 22.66
N LEU A 64 8.47 -11.12 22.53
CA LEU A 64 7.91 -12.23 23.32
C LEU A 64 8.19 -12.03 24.83
N THR A 65 9.44 -11.72 25.20
CA THR A 65 9.79 -11.49 26.61
C THR A 65 9.06 -10.30 27.22
N LEU A 66 8.90 -9.20 26.48
CA LEU A 66 8.14 -8.04 26.91
C LEU A 66 6.64 -8.35 27.07
N LEU A 67 6.08 -9.14 26.15
CA LEU A 67 4.67 -9.54 26.18
C LEU A 67 4.39 -10.46 27.38
N THR A 68 5.23 -11.46 27.62
CA THR A 68 5.13 -12.36 28.78
C THR A 68 5.25 -11.57 30.09
N ARG A 69 6.23 -10.67 30.21
CA ARG A 69 6.42 -9.82 31.40
C ARG A 69 5.17 -8.97 31.69
N THR A 70 4.61 -8.34 30.66
CA THR A 70 3.41 -7.49 30.78
C THR A 70 2.19 -8.29 31.22
N LEU A 71 2.02 -9.51 30.69
CA LEU A 71 0.95 -10.41 31.09
C LEU A 71 1.07 -10.83 32.56
N LEU A 72 2.26 -11.18 33.02
CA LEU A 72 2.48 -11.57 34.42
C LEU A 72 2.17 -10.43 35.40
N ILE A 73 2.56 -9.18 35.06
CA ILE A 73 2.22 -7.98 35.85
C ILE A 73 0.71 -7.70 35.82
N ALA A 74 0.06 -7.86 34.66
CA ALA A 74 -1.38 -7.63 34.51
C ALA A 74 -2.21 -8.62 35.35
N PHE A 75 -1.81 -9.89 35.39
CA PHE A 75 -2.44 -10.93 36.20
C PHE A 75 -2.07 -10.87 37.70
N GLY A 76 -1.17 -9.97 38.10
CA GLY A 76 -0.77 -9.81 39.50
C GLY A 76 0.07 -10.98 40.03
N LEU A 77 0.77 -11.72 39.16
CA LEU A 77 1.68 -12.78 39.56
C LEU A 77 3.05 -12.25 40.05
N ILE A 78 3.27 -10.94 39.93
CA ILE A 78 4.51 -10.25 40.31
C ILE A 78 4.15 -9.14 41.28
N ASP A 79 4.56 -9.30 42.54
CA ASP A 79 4.38 -8.31 43.59
C ASP A 79 5.58 -7.35 43.67
N GLY A 80 5.34 -6.13 44.16
CA GLY A 80 6.38 -5.12 44.39
C GLY A 80 6.64 -4.16 43.23
N VAL A 81 5.73 -4.06 42.25
CA VAL A 81 5.89 -3.15 41.11
C VAL A 81 4.65 -2.29 40.86
N ASP A 82 4.88 -1.02 40.49
CA ASP A 82 3.83 -0.07 40.13
C ASP A 82 3.16 -0.48 38.80
N ARG A 83 2.15 -1.33 38.93
CA ARG A 83 1.39 -1.92 37.82
C ARG A 83 0.95 -0.90 36.77
N TRP A 84 0.50 0.29 37.19
CA TRP A 84 0.08 1.36 36.27
C TRP A 84 1.23 1.94 35.43
N SER A 85 2.41 2.13 36.04
CA SER A 85 3.59 2.67 35.35
C SER A 85 4.11 1.66 34.32
N GLU A 86 4.18 0.38 34.70
CA GLU A 86 4.68 -0.67 33.83
C GLU A 86 3.75 -1.02 32.69
N LEU A 87 2.44 -1.08 32.94
CA LEU A 87 1.44 -1.30 31.88
C LEU A 87 1.55 -0.22 30.80
N ARG A 88 1.65 1.06 31.20
CA ARG A 88 1.81 2.17 30.25
C ARG A 88 3.08 2.01 29.43
N ASN A 89 4.22 1.77 30.08
CA ASN A 89 5.49 1.63 29.38
C ASN A 89 5.48 0.42 28.42
N SER A 90 4.92 -0.71 28.84
CA SER A 90 4.75 -1.89 27.98
C SER A 90 3.87 -1.62 26.77
N LEU A 91 2.72 -0.95 26.96
CA LEU A 91 1.82 -0.58 25.86
C LEU A 91 2.50 0.37 24.87
N LEU A 92 3.30 1.33 25.34
CA LEU A 92 4.09 2.20 24.48
C LEU A 92 5.11 1.42 23.65
N VAL A 93 5.84 0.48 24.26
CA VAL A 93 6.84 -0.34 23.55
C VAL A 93 6.17 -1.25 22.53
N ILE A 94 5.05 -1.90 22.88
CA ILE A 94 4.26 -2.70 21.93
C ILE A 94 3.76 -1.81 20.78
N GLY A 95 3.26 -0.62 21.09
CA GLY A 95 2.84 0.37 20.10
C GLY A 95 3.96 0.74 19.13
N VAL A 96 5.20 0.87 19.60
CA VAL A 96 6.37 1.13 18.75
C VAL A 96 6.73 -0.10 17.90
N ILE A 97 6.74 -1.30 18.47
CA ILE A 97 7.09 -2.53 17.75
C ILE A 97 6.12 -2.80 16.60
N VAL A 98 4.83 -2.53 16.79
CA VAL A 98 3.81 -2.71 15.74
C VAL A 98 3.73 -1.49 14.82
N GLY A 99 3.80 -0.28 15.39
CA GLY A 99 3.64 0.97 14.65
C GLY A 99 4.82 1.31 13.75
N ALA A 100 6.06 1.07 14.19
CA ALA A 100 7.26 1.37 13.40
C ALA A 100 7.31 0.65 12.04
N PRO A 101 7.16 -0.69 11.94
CA PRO A 101 7.15 -1.37 10.65
C PRO A 101 5.95 -0.94 9.79
N PHE A 102 4.81 -0.63 10.41
CA PHE A 102 3.64 -0.12 9.70
C PHE A 102 3.90 1.25 9.05
N VAL A 103 4.56 2.16 9.76
CA VAL A 103 4.95 3.48 9.23
C VAL A 103 5.95 3.30 8.08
N VAL A 104 6.97 2.47 8.24
CA VAL A 104 7.96 2.18 7.18
C VAL A 104 7.27 1.61 5.94
N TRP A 105 6.35 0.66 6.12
CA TRP A 105 5.59 0.11 5.01
C TRP A 105 4.72 1.16 4.32
N ARG A 106 4.01 1.98 5.12
CA ARG A 106 3.12 3.03 4.60
C ARG A 106 3.88 4.11 3.84
N THR A 107 5.08 4.49 4.30
CA THR A 107 5.94 5.45 3.61
C THR A 107 6.49 4.86 2.31
N MET A 108 6.93 3.60 2.31
CA MET A 108 7.35 2.91 1.08
C MET A 108 6.22 2.83 0.03
N ILE A 109 4.98 2.58 0.46
CA ILE A 109 3.83 2.60 -0.46
C ILE A 109 3.61 4.01 -1.02
N ALA A 110 3.69 5.03 -0.16
CA ALA A 110 3.51 6.43 -0.58
C ALA A 110 4.53 6.83 -1.63
N ASP A 111 5.80 6.45 -1.43
CA ASP A 111 6.89 6.72 -2.37
C ASP A 111 6.63 6.11 -3.75
N ARG A 112 6.22 4.83 -3.79
CA ARG A 112 5.85 4.15 -5.05
C ARG A 112 4.65 4.78 -5.75
N GLN A 113 3.64 5.21 -4.98
CA GLN A 113 2.49 5.91 -5.53
C GLN A 113 2.91 7.23 -6.18
N THR A 114 3.80 7.99 -5.55
CA THR A 114 4.35 9.22 -6.12
C THR A 114 5.09 8.95 -7.44
N ALA A 115 5.94 7.92 -7.49
CA ALA A 115 6.67 7.57 -8.70
C ALA A 115 5.74 7.14 -9.85
N ILE A 116 4.70 6.37 -9.56
CA ILE A 116 3.68 5.98 -10.55
C ILE A 116 2.94 7.22 -11.06
N ASN A 117 2.51 8.12 -10.16
CA ASN A 117 1.80 9.34 -10.53
C ASN A 117 2.66 10.25 -11.43
N GLN A 118 3.96 10.34 -11.18
CA GLN A 118 4.89 11.07 -12.04
C GLN A 118 4.95 10.47 -13.46
N GLN A 119 5.06 9.14 -13.56
CA GLN A 119 5.10 8.46 -14.87
C GLN A 119 3.80 8.63 -15.64
N THR A 120 2.66 8.51 -14.95
CA THR A 120 1.34 8.78 -15.54
C THR A 120 1.25 10.22 -16.03
N HIS A 121 1.67 11.19 -15.21
CA HIS A 121 1.64 12.60 -15.60
C HIS A 121 2.46 12.88 -16.86
N TYR A 122 3.68 12.34 -16.97
CA TYR A 122 4.48 12.49 -18.19
C TYR A 122 3.81 11.83 -19.40
N THR A 123 3.25 10.63 -19.23
CA THR A 123 2.57 9.91 -20.31
C THR A 123 1.33 10.67 -20.81
N ASP A 124 0.57 11.26 -19.90
CA ASP A 124 -0.60 12.08 -20.24
C ASP A 124 -0.18 13.34 -21.00
N LEU A 125 0.90 14.00 -20.59
CA LEU A 125 1.45 15.15 -21.31
C LEU A 125 1.92 14.77 -22.71
N TYR A 126 2.58 13.63 -22.89
CA TYR A 126 2.97 13.13 -24.22
C TYR A 126 1.76 12.81 -25.08
N THR A 127 0.77 12.12 -24.52
CA THR A 127 -0.47 11.77 -25.23
C THR A 127 -1.20 13.03 -25.67
N LYS A 128 -1.32 14.03 -24.79
CA LYS A 128 -1.92 15.33 -25.12
C LYS A 128 -1.12 16.11 -26.16
N ALA A 129 0.21 16.10 -26.08
CA ALA A 129 1.05 16.73 -27.10
C ALA A 129 0.84 16.10 -28.48
N VAL A 130 0.76 14.76 -28.55
CA VAL A 130 0.49 14.01 -29.79
C VAL A 130 -0.92 14.28 -30.30
N GLU A 131 -1.93 14.32 -29.43
CA GLU A 131 -3.29 14.69 -29.80
C GLU A 131 -3.35 16.11 -30.37
N MET A 132 -2.65 17.08 -29.77
CA MET A 132 -2.61 18.46 -30.27
C MET A 132 -1.83 18.62 -31.58
N LEU A 133 -0.87 17.74 -31.84
CA LEU A 133 -0.11 17.65 -33.08
C LEU A 133 -0.98 17.12 -34.23
N GLY A 134 -1.80 16.11 -33.96
CA GLY A 134 -2.73 15.51 -34.94
C GLY A 134 -4.12 16.15 -34.98
N ALA A 135 -4.39 17.17 -34.15
CA ALA A 135 -5.67 17.84 -34.13
C ALA A 135 -5.85 18.70 -35.39
N ASP A 136 -6.98 18.55 -36.07
CA ASP A 136 -7.40 19.47 -37.12
C ASP A 136 -8.12 20.68 -36.51
N LYS A 137 -7.83 21.86 -37.05
CA LYS A 137 -8.49 23.11 -36.70
C LYS A 137 -9.31 23.58 -37.89
N VAL A 138 -10.59 23.87 -37.65
CA VAL A 138 -11.44 24.49 -38.68
C VAL A 138 -11.12 25.97 -38.74
N GLU A 139 -10.59 26.42 -39.86
CA GLU A 139 -10.37 27.84 -40.15
C GLU A 139 -11.38 28.35 -41.18
N LYS A 140 -11.83 29.59 -40.98
CA LYS A 140 -12.74 30.28 -41.89
C LYS A 140 -11.95 31.33 -42.65
N ARG A 141 -11.56 30.99 -43.88
CA ARG A 141 -10.85 31.87 -44.80
C ARG A 141 -11.77 32.16 -45.98
N ASP A 142 -11.99 33.44 -46.29
CA ASP A 142 -12.82 33.85 -47.44
C ASP A 142 -14.27 33.32 -47.42
N GLY A 143 -14.87 33.24 -46.23
CA GLY A 143 -16.26 32.80 -46.04
C GLY A 143 -16.51 31.31 -46.21
N LYS A 144 -15.49 30.50 -46.55
CA LYS A 144 -15.55 29.03 -46.60
C LYS A 144 -14.83 28.42 -45.39
N GLU A 145 -15.45 27.42 -44.79
CA GLU A 145 -14.87 26.66 -43.67
C GLU A 145 -14.01 25.53 -44.22
N ARG A 146 -12.75 25.47 -43.82
CA ARG A 146 -11.79 24.45 -44.25
C ARG A 146 -11.12 23.85 -43.01
N SER A 147 -11.12 22.53 -42.92
CA SER A 147 -10.39 21.79 -41.89
C SER A 147 -8.92 21.74 -42.30
N VAL A 148 -8.04 22.35 -41.51
CA VAL A 148 -6.59 22.37 -41.73
C VAL A 148 -5.89 21.86 -40.46
N PRO A 149 -4.77 21.12 -40.58
CA PRO A 149 -4.00 20.68 -39.42
C PRO A 149 -3.63 21.85 -38.50
N ASN A 150 -3.80 21.69 -37.19
CA ASN A 150 -3.58 22.75 -36.20
C ASN A 150 -2.12 23.28 -36.18
N ILE A 151 -1.18 22.48 -36.68
CA ILE A 151 0.21 22.91 -36.91
C ILE A 151 0.34 23.96 -38.02
N GLU A 152 -0.40 23.83 -39.12
CA GLU A 152 -0.33 24.78 -40.25
C GLU A 152 -0.83 26.16 -39.85
N VAL A 153 -1.89 26.21 -39.02
CA VAL A 153 -2.46 27.45 -38.49
C VAL A 153 -1.52 28.16 -37.51
N ARG A 154 -0.68 27.42 -36.77
CA ARG A 154 0.30 28.00 -35.84
C ARG A 154 1.62 28.41 -36.51
N LEU A 155 1.94 27.80 -37.65
CA LEU A 155 3.13 28.12 -38.44
C LEU A 155 2.86 29.21 -39.51
N GLY A 156 1.59 29.58 -39.73
CA GLY A 156 1.21 30.67 -40.63
C GLY A 156 1.45 30.36 -42.11
N ALA A 157 1.38 29.09 -42.50
CA ALA A 157 1.53 28.61 -43.88
C ALA A 157 0.23 28.70 -44.68
#